data_AF-A0A9E3VF70-F1
#
_entry.id   AF-A0A9E3VF70-F1
#
_cell.length_a   1.000
_cell.length_b   1.000
_cell.length_c   1.000
_cell.angle_alpha   90.00
_cell.angle_beta   90.00
_cell.angle_gamma   90.00
#
_symmetry.space_group_name_H-M   'P 1'
#
loop_
_entity.id
_entity.type
_entity.pdbx_description
1 polymer ?
#
loop_
_entity_poly.entity_id
_entity_poly.type
_entity_poly.pdbx_seq_one_letter_code
_entity_poly.pdbx_strand_id
1 'polypeptide(L)'
;MMRYVVFLLLCITLSIPVHAQFGGIKVPKTSDVKRAVEKELKEEKKEEPKEEKSTEKKETPKVEKSVEKKESTTPSEMSDEPPARGGNSRERTRGGRGAEPEVLSADQLTPTKMDFILMEVYKREVRYMYTEEKLAQLQNFDRAAYDAKYGPSVPPVKGPEGNHIKSVNKVLEDYDNWLESEKVLDEFANYRYSEAQNSNAPADKLKAYNQVVTACKIIQKISPNNKQVGPKLEEVKKLIAAVEKTMGAAFTSDYHREHLNQMVFSSKPFKPGEEAKGDIRKSFKAGETVYATMYLGRKVRQASDSYAQQPIEIRMDGGLNGIGNVWVTTPMQENTFLQIAIIPGEDWLKENYKPYLENNEKFYQGFMENMAKALPIKHELKVKFSFRAFKAEKFEEAFTYDMSDGAEAMQALSSKLTSQGLASVKIPAAGMTNAALEKEMLEICKKKFSNDTWYKAVIVSKDWTTQKNNLTGAILGREVLAAVTYKNFGGECGFEYITFEQEYTGAGKYSNTLRFRSSGGGSRMSCDNVK
;
A
#
# COMPACT_ATOMS: atom_id res chain seq x y z
N MET A 1 -35.95 19.95 20.42
CA MET A 1 -36.89 18.81 20.33
C MET A 1 -37.15 18.52 18.87
N MET A 2 -36.82 17.30 18.42
CA MET A 2 -37.03 16.70 17.09
C MET A 2 -36.42 17.41 15.86
N ARG A 3 -35.26 16.91 15.42
CA ARG A 3 -35.01 16.27 14.11
C ARG A 3 -33.51 15.94 13.95
N TYR A 4 -33.08 14.87 14.61
CA TYR A 4 -31.86 14.13 14.31
C TYR A 4 -32.25 12.65 14.13
N VAL A 5 -32.86 12.33 12.99
CA VAL A 5 -33.20 10.96 12.56
C VAL A 5 -33.03 10.88 11.05
N VAL A 6 -31.80 11.02 10.51
CA VAL A 6 -31.46 10.59 9.12
C VAL A 6 -29.95 10.26 8.96
N PHE A 7 -29.28 9.64 9.94
CA PHE A 7 -27.94 9.07 9.69
C PHE A 7 -27.70 7.71 10.36
N LEU A 8 -28.77 7.06 10.82
CA LEU A 8 -28.75 5.78 11.51
C LEU A 8 -29.63 4.72 10.83
N LEU A 9 -29.74 4.80 9.50
CA LEU A 9 -30.44 3.85 8.64
C LEU A 9 -29.65 3.62 7.34
N LEU A 10 -28.47 3.01 7.46
CA LEU A 10 -27.77 2.36 6.33
C LEU A 10 -26.68 1.37 6.76
N CYS A 11 -26.89 0.67 7.90
CA CYS A 11 -26.11 -0.51 8.31
C CYS A 11 -26.98 -1.54 9.06
N ILE A 12 -28.26 -1.66 8.68
CA ILE A 12 -29.11 -2.82 9.06
C ILE A 12 -29.75 -3.35 7.79
N THR A 13 -28.98 -4.10 7.00
CA THR A 13 -29.45 -5.23 6.18
C THR A 13 -28.23 -6.02 5.73
N LEU A 14 -27.81 -6.97 6.57
CA LEU A 14 -27.34 -8.31 6.19
C LEU A 14 -27.32 -9.14 7.48
N SER A 15 -28.53 -9.33 8.03
CA SER A 15 -28.82 -10.46 8.89
C SER A 15 -28.75 -11.72 8.02
N ILE A 16 -27.60 -12.38 7.97
CA ILE A 16 -27.56 -13.80 7.64
C ILE A 16 -28.02 -14.53 8.92
N PRO A 17 -29.00 -15.43 8.85
CA PRO A 17 -29.51 -16.12 10.02
C PRO A 17 -28.42 -17.00 10.65
N VAL A 18 -28.15 -16.77 11.93
CA VAL A 18 -27.40 -17.68 12.81
C VAL A 18 -28.27 -18.91 13.06
N HIS A 19 -28.34 -19.81 12.08
CA HIS A 19 -28.80 -21.20 12.25
C HIS A 19 -27.99 -22.16 11.35
N ALA A 20 -26.69 -21.90 11.20
CA ALA A 20 -25.75 -22.96 10.85
C ALA A 20 -25.07 -23.40 12.14
N GLN A 21 -25.47 -24.58 12.60
CA GLN A 21 -24.89 -25.33 13.70
C GLN A 21 -23.43 -25.68 13.32
N PHE A 22 -22.51 -24.71 13.44
CA PHE A 22 -21.08 -24.98 13.37
C PHE A 22 -20.73 -25.82 14.59
N GLY A 23 -20.61 -27.13 14.37
CA GLY A 23 -20.07 -28.06 15.35
C GLY A 23 -18.78 -27.48 15.93
N GLY A 24 -18.71 -27.47 17.27
CA GLY A 24 -17.64 -26.81 18.01
C GLY A 24 -16.26 -27.13 17.44
N ILE A 25 -15.64 -26.11 16.85
CA ILE A 25 -14.21 -26.12 16.57
C ILE A 25 -13.54 -26.14 17.94
N LYS A 26 -13.13 -27.33 18.38
CA LYS A 26 -12.28 -27.47 19.56
C LYS A 26 -10.96 -26.79 19.23
N VAL A 27 -10.68 -25.69 19.91
CA VAL A 27 -9.32 -25.16 20.04
C VAL A 27 -8.45 -26.31 20.53
N PRO A 28 -7.36 -26.68 19.81
CA PRO A 28 -6.49 -27.76 20.22
C PRO A 28 -5.94 -27.45 21.61
N LYS A 29 -5.97 -28.43 22.52
CA LYS A 29 -5.39 -28.25 23.84
C LYS A 29 -3.87 -28.12 23.68
N THR A 30 -3.19 -27.44 24.60
CA THR A 30 -1.72 -27.31 24.60
C THR A 30 -1.01 -28.67 24.52
N SER A 31 -1.65 -29.74 24.99
CA SER A 31 -1.20 -31.13 24.84
C SER A 31 -1.20 -31.62 23.39
N ASP A 32 -2.16 -31.18 22.58
CA ASP A 32 -2.30 -31.58 21.18
C ASP A 32 -1.24 -30.89 20.32
N VAL A 33 -0.88 -29.65 20.67
CA VAL A 33 0.25 -28.90 20.07
C VAL A 33 1.58 -29.55 20.45
N LYS A 34 1.80 -29.87 21.73
CA LYS A 34 3.00 -30.61 22.17
C LYS A 34 3.11 -31.98 21.47
N ARG A 35 2.00 -32.68 21.28
CA ARG A 35 1.95 -33.97 20.60
C ARG A 35 2.21 -33.87 19.10
N ALA A 36 1.78 -32.80 18.44
CA ALA A 36 2.11 -32.51 17.04
C ALA A 36 3.62 -32.22 16.87
N VAL A 37 4.20 -31.42 17.77
CA VAL A 37 5.64 -31.14 17.81
C VAL A 37 6.46 -32.42 18.06
N GLU A 38 6.05 -33.26 19.00
CA GLU A 38 6.69 -34.56 19.23
C GLU A 38 6.52 -35.53 18.06
N LYS A 39 5.46 -35.40 17.27
CA LYS A 39 5.20 -36.23 16.09
C LYS A 39 6.14 -35.85 14.95
N GLU A 40 6.29 -34.56 14.66
CA GLU A 40 7.26 -34.09 13.65
C GLU A 40 8.71 -34.42 14.05
N LEU A 41 9.07 -34.28 15.33
CA LEU A 41 10.38 -34.70 15.87
C LEU A 41 10.64 -36.21 15.79
N LYS A 42 9.60 -37.06 15.75
CA LYS A 42 9.71 -38.52 15.64
C LYS A 42 9.75 -39.00 14.19
N GLU A 43 9.13 -38.27 13.27
CA GLU A 43 9.18 -38.54 11.84
C GLU A 43 10.58 -38.20 11.27
N GLU A 44 11.25 -37.14 11.77
CA GLU A 44 12.68 -36.85 11.45
C GLU A 44 13.66 -37.98 11.82
N LYS A 45 13.41 -38.76 12.89
CA LYS A 45 14.28 -39.89 13.28
C LYS A 45 14.16 -41.12 12.38
N LYS A 46 13.18 -41.15 11.48
CA LYS A 46 12.95 -42.27 10.56
C LYS A 46 13.47 -42.01 9.13
N GLU A 47 13.84 -40.78 8.79
CA GLU A 47 14.21 -40.37 7.43
C GLU A 47 15.70 -39.99 7.26
N GLU A 48 16.62 -40.57 8.05
CA GLU A 48 18.05 -40.54 7.67
C GLU A 48 18.29 -41.56 6.53
N PRO A 49 18.72 -41.13 5.32
CA PRO A 49 18.93 -42.04 4.20
C PRO A 49 20.32 -42.69 4.28
N LYS A 50 20.36 -44.02 4.08
CA LYS A 50 21.58 -44.73 3.70
C LYS A 50 22.01 -44.28 2.30
N GLU A 51 23.29 -43.94 2.15
CA GLU A 51 23.94 -43.67 0.86
C GLU A 51 23.76 -44.83 -0.12
N GLU A 52 23.30 -44.55 -1.34
CA GLU A 52 23.65 -45.39 -2.49
C GLU A 52 23.67 -44.60 -3.81
N LYS A 53 24.60 -45.06 -4.67
CA LYS A 53 25.24 -44.35 -5.77
C LYS A 53 24.35 -44.06 -6.99
N SER A 54 24.68 -42.94 -7.62
CA SER A 54 24.28 -42.49 -8.95
C SER A 54 24.48 -43.54 -10.06
N THR A 55 23.50 -43.68 -10.95
CA THR A 55 23.77 -43.87 -12.38
C THR A 55 22.76 -43.11 -13.24
N GLU A 56 23.34 -42.53 -14.28
CA GLU A 56 22.83 -41.61 -15.28
C GLU A 56 22.02 -42.33 -16.37
N LYS A 57 20.88 -41.76 -16.80
CA LYS A 57 20.35 -42.02 -18.15
C LYS A 57 19.49 -40.88 -18.68
N LYS A 58 19.96 -40.34 -19.81
CA LYS A 58 19.26 -39.48 -20.77
C LYS A 58 17.95 -40.11 -21.24
N GLU A 59 16.91 -39.29 -21.40
CA GLU A 59 16.09 -39.21 -22.63
C GLU A 59 15.11 -38.02 -22.58
N THR A 60 15.07 -37.25 -23.66
CA THR A 60 14.03 -36.29 -24.07
C THR A 60 13.39 -36.81 -25.37
N PRO A 61 12.32 -36.20 -25.92
CA PRO A 61 11.09 -35.68 -25.30
C PRO A 61 9.83 -36.24 -26.02
N LYS A 62 8.65 -36.15 -25.41
CA LYS A 62 7.38 -36.27 -26.14
C LYS A 62 6.47 -35.07 -25.92
N VAL A 63 6.14 -34.47 -27.07
CA VAL A 63 5.12 -33.46 -27.31
C VAL A 63 3.75 -34.12 -27.20
N GLU A 64 2.81 -33.50 -26.48
CA GLU A 64 1.41 -33.60 -26.84
C GLU A 64 0.62 -32.35 -26.43
N LYS A 65 -0.32 -32.01 -27.31
CA LYS A 65 -1.06 -30.75 -27.44
C LYS A 65 -2.37 -30.76 -26.64
N SER A 66 -2.81 -29.53 -26.34
CA SER A 66 -4.19 -29.02 -26.34
C SER A 66 -5.24 -29.60 -25.39
N VAL A 67 -5.75 -28.75 -24.49
CA VAL A 67 -7.18 -28.71 -24.16
C VAL A 67 -7.64 -27.25 -24.01
N GLU A 68 -8.78 -26.98 -24.63
CA GLU A 68 -9.58 -25.76 -24.68
C GLU A 68 -9.89 -25.11 -23.32
N LYS A 69 -9.93 -23.78 -23.32
CA LYS A 69 -10.46 -22.94 -22.25
C LYS A 69 -11.80 -22.37 -22.73
N LYS A 70 -12.92 -22.78 -22.10
CA LYS A 70 -14.22 -22.11 -22.25
C LYS A 70 -14.35 -21.03 -21.17
N GLU A 71 -14.48 -19.79 -21.61
CA GLU A 71 -14.97 -18.66 -20.81
C GLU A 71 -16.51 -18.71 -20.76
N SER A 72 -17.08 -18.42 -19.59
CA SER A 72 -18.49 -18.04 -19.45
C SER A 72 -18.57 -16.67 -18.79
N THR A 73 -19.12 -15.71 -19.52
CA THR A 73 -19.52 -14.38 -19.04
C THR A 73 -21.04 -14.35 -18.89
N THR A 74 -21.55 -13.76 -17.80
CA THR A 74 -22.86 -13.08 -17.82
C THR A 74 -22.90 -12.01 -16.72
N PRO A 75 -23.46 -10.81 -16.99
CA PRO A 75 -23.43 -9.65 -16.09
C PRO A 75 -24.76 -9.47 -15.33
N SER A 76 -24.77 -8.67 -14.25
CA SER A 76 -26.01 -8.12 -13.69
C SER A 76 -25.86 -6.63 -13.38
N GLU A 77 -26.63 -5.82 -14.09
CA GLU A 77 -27.00 -4.45 -13.75
C GLU A 77 -28.08 -4.48 -12.64
N MET A 78 -28.17 -3.41 -11.85
CA MET A 78 -29.45 -2.83 -11.39
C MET A 78 -29.18 -1.53 -10.63
N SER A 79 -29.72 -0.41 -11.13
CA SER A 79 -29.90 0.84 -10.41
C SER A 79 -31.16 1.51 -10.92
N ASP A 80 -32.08 1.87 -10.02
CA ASP A 80 -33.13 2.88 -10.25
C ASP A 80 -33.55 3.51 -8.91
N GLU A 81 -33.37 4.83 -8.82
CA GLU A 81 -34.15 5.80 -7.99
C GLU A 81 -35.38 6.27 -8.84
N PRO A 82 -36.37 7.11 -8.40
CA PRO A 82 -36.37 8.22 -7.39
C PRO A 82 -37.77 8.38 -6.69
N PRO A 83 -38.37 9.55 -6.31
CA PRO A 83 -37.90 10.94 -6.08
C PRO A 83 -38.43 11.65 -4.78
N ALA A 84 -38.06 12.93 -4.67
CA ALA A 84 -38.19 13.92 -3.59
C ALA A 84 -39.56 14.63 -3.37
N ARG A 85 -39.67 15.30 -2.20
CA ARG A 85 -40.48 16.51 -1.86
C ARG A 85 -40.04 16.95 -0.44
N GLY A 86 -39.69 18.19 -0.07
CA GLY A 86 -40.06 19.55 -0.51
C GLY A 86 -40.90 20.23 0.60
N GLY A 87 -40.42 21.31 1.25
CA GLY A 87 -41.30 22.17 2.07
C GLY A 87 -40.73 22.97 3.27
N ASN A 88 -40.16 24.14 2.96
CA ASN A 88 -40.15 25.47 3.62
C ASN A 88 -40.58 25.76 5.08
N SER A 89 -39.72 26.59 5.70
CA SER A 89 -39.95 27.87 6.42
C SER A 89 -40.68 27.92 7.78
N ARG A 90 -40.04 28.54 8.79
CA ARG A 90 -40.32 29.94 9.21
C ARG A 90 -39.43 30.39 10.37
N GLU A 91 -38.92 31.60 10.23
CA GLU A 91 -38.25 32.42 11.25
C GLU A 91 -39.15 32.75 12.44
N ARG A 92 -38.53 32.96 13.61
CA ARG A 92 -38.91 34.03 14.55
C ARG A 92 -37.71 34.45 15.41
N THR A 93 -37.37 35.73 15.29
CA THR A 93 -36.36 36.50 16.02
C THR A 93 -36.97 37.20 17.24
N ARG A 94 -36.21 37.24 18.36
CA ARG A 94 -36.11 38.30 19.40
C ARG A 94 -35.24 37.71 20.54
N GLY A 95 -33.98 38.11 20.75
CA GLY A 95 -33.52 39.39 21.31
C GLY A 95 -33.69 39.34 22.85
N GLY A 96 -32.70 39.46 23.74
CA GLY A 96 -31.28 39.82 23.71
C GLY A 96 -30.96 40.45 25.07
N ARG A 97 -29.90 40.01 25.78
CA ARG A 97 -29.10 40.80 26.75
C ARG A 97 -28.02 39.97 27.45
N GLY A 98 -26.76 40.36 27.26
CA GLY A 98 -25.78 40.56 28.35
C GLY A 98 -24.82 39.43 28.75
N ALA A 99 -23.53 39.69 28.52
CA ALA A 99 -22.31 39.17 29.18
C ALA A 99 -21.68 37.83 28.69
N GLU A 100 -20.46 37.92 28.14
CA GLU A 100 -19.43 36.86 28.10
C GLU A 100 -18.76 36.69 29.49
N PRO A 101 -17.89 35.69 29.71
CA PRO A 101 -17.95 34.27 29.32
C PRO A 101 -17.87 33.38 30.58
N GLU A 102 -18.52 32.21 30.63
CA GLU A 102 -18.27 31.28 31.74
C GLU A 102 -18.26 29.79 31.33
N VAL A 103 -17.20 29.16 31.80
CA VAL A 103 -16.81 27.76 31.69
C VAL A 103 -17.94 26.84 32.18
N LEU A 104 -18.33 25.85 31.37
CA LEU A 104 -19.23 24.80 31.85
C LEU A 104 -18.46 23.65 32.49
N SER A 105 -18.99 23.25 33.65
CA SER A 105 -18.41 22.42 34.70
C SER A 105 -18.45 20.91 34.43
N ALA A 106 -17.63 20.21 35.21
CA ALA A 106 -17.19 18.82 35.08
C ALA A 106 -18.22 17.71 35.41
N ASP A 107 -19.52 17.99 35.51
CA ASP A 107 -20.47 17.05 36.14
C ASP A 107 -21.34 16.23 35.17
N GLN A 108 -20.99 16.13 33.88
CA GLN A 108 -21.75 15.29 32.95
C GLN A 108 -20.89 14.46 32.00
N LEU A 109 -20.09 13.53 32.54
CA LEU A 109 -19.53 12.41 31.77
C LEU A 109 -19.64 11.10 32.56
N THR A 110 -20.44 10.18 32.04
CA THR A 110 -20.87 8.93 32.68
C THR A 110 -19.88 7.76 32.52
N PRO A 111 -19.99 6.71 33.36
CA PRO A 111 -19.00 5.63 33.54
C PRO A 111 -18.75 4.68 32.35
N THR A 112 -19.43 4.85 31.21
CA THR A 112 -19.43 3.88 30.10
C THR A 112 -18.21 4.00 29.18
N LYS A 113 -17.37 5.04 29.34
CA LYS A 113 -16.21 5.27 28.46
C LYS A 113 -14.94 4.53 28.89
N MET A 114 -14.74 4.19 30.16
CA MET A 114 -13.49 3.54 30.62
C MET A 114 -13.46 2.03 30.32
N ASP A 115 -14.59 1.34 30.48
CA ASP A 115 -14.73 -0.08 30.09
C ASP A 115 -14.68 -0.23 28.56
N PHE A 116 -15.23 0.73 27.82
CA PHE A 116 -15.06 0.79 26.38
C PHE A 116 -13.61 1.09 26.00
N ILE A 117 -12.89 1.97 26.71
CA ILE A 117 -11.49 2.30 26.40
C ILE A 117 -10.54 1.19 26.81
N LEU A 118 -10.66 0.54 27.97
CA LEU A 118 -9.78 -0.58 28.33
C LEU A 118 -10.11 -1.85 27.55
N MET A 119 -11.38 -2.10 27.21
CA MET A 119 -11.77 -3.26 26.41
C MET A 119 -11.63 -3.02 24.89
N GLU A 120 -11.72 -1.77 24.39
CA GLU A 120 -11.25 -1.40 23.04
C GLU A 120 -9.73 -1.28 23.00
N VAL A 121 -9.02 -0.77 24.00
CA VAL A 121 -7.55 -0.90 24.08
C VAL A 121 -7.19 -2.40 24.15
N TYR A 122 -7.99 -3.25 24.80
CA TYR A 122 -7.77 -4.69 24.77
C TYR A 122 -8.08 -5.30 23.39
N LYS A 123 -9.26 -5.10 22.80
CA LYS A 123 -9.62 -5.70 21.49
C LYS A 123 -8.95 -5.03 20.28
N ARG A 124 -8.61 -3.75 20.39
CA ARG A 124 -8.08 -2.86 19.35
C ARG A 124 -6.64 -2.41 19.63
N GLU A 125 -6.03 -2.72 20.77
CA GLU A 125 -4.58 -2.59 20.96
C GLU A 125 -3.89 -3.95 21.14
N VAL A 126 -4.51 -5.01 21.69
CA VAL A 126 -4.00 -6.41 21.56
C VAL A 126 -4.18 -6.94 20.12
N ARG A 127 -4.70 -6.13 19.19
CA ARG A 127 -4.63 -6.40 17.76
C ARG A 127 -3.62 -5.51 17.03
N TYR A 128 -3.13 -4.45 17.67
CA TYR A 128 -2.32 -3.37 17.06
C TYR A 128 -1.04 -2.97 17.85
N MET A 129 -0.73 -3.60 18.99
CA MET A 129 0.42 -3.32 19.87
C MET A 129 1.79 -3.81 19.35
N TYR A 130 1.83 -4.49 18.20
CA TYR A 130 2.95 -5.39 17.88
C TYR A 130 3.96 -4.81 16.90
N THR A 131 4.04 -3.48 16.83
CA THR A 131 5.08 -2.81 16.05
C THR A 131 6.22 -2.41 16.97
N GLU A 132 7.47 -2.46 16.47
CA GLU A 132 8.65 -1.91 17.15
C GLU A 132 8.44 -0.43 17.53
N GLU A 133 7.61 0.29 16.78
CA GLU A 133 7.17 1.66 17.08
C GLU A 133 6.43 1.77 18.43
N LYS A 134 5.53 0.83 18.76
CA LYS A 134 4.87 0.82 20.08
C LYS A 134 5.81 0.38 21.20
N LEU A 135 6.76 -0.53 20.93
CA LEU A 135 7.82 -0.86 21.89
C LEU A 135 8.68 0.36 22.23
N ALA A 136 9.01 1.17 21.22
CA ALA A 136 9.73 2.44 21.40
C ALA A 136 8.89 3.50 22.14
N GLN A 137 7.58 3.59 21.88
CA GLN A 137 6.69 4.48 22.64
C GLN A 137 6.59 4.06 24.12
N LEU A 138 6.57 2.75 24.39
CA LEU A 138 6.64 2.19 25.74
C LEU A 138 8.03 2.33 26.39
N GLN A 139 9.10 2.67 25.65
CA GLN A 139 10.39 3.03 26.25
C GLN A 139 10.35 4.34 27.02
N ASN A 140 9.46 5.25 26.64
CA ASN A 140 9.28 6.54 27.31
C ASN A 140 8.00 6.60 28.14
N PHE A 141 7.36 5.45 28.39
CA PHE A 141 6.14 5.40 29.19
C PHE A 141 6.46 5.64 30.67
N ASP A 142 6.18 6.86 31.13
CA ASP A 142 6.24 7.23 32.53
C ASP A 142 4.91 6.88 33.22
N ARG A 143 4.94 5.75 33.91
CA ARG A 143 3.78 5.25 34.65
C ARG A 143 3.32 6.23 35.74
N ALA A 144 4.25 6.88 36.42
CA ALA A 144 3.92 7.82 37.49
C ALA A 144 3.23 9.07 36.95
N ALA A 145 3.67 9.58 35.78
CA ALA A 145 3.03 10.72 35.12
C ALA A 145 1.61 10.40 34.61
N TYR A 146 1.37 9.17 34.15
CA TYR A 146 0.04 8.72 33.73
C TYR A 146 -0.93 8.61 34.92
N ASP A 147 -0.50 7.96 35.99
CA ASP A 147 -1.31 7.74 37.20
C ASP A 147 -1.66 9.07 37.89
N ALA A 148 -0.71 10.03 37.92
CA ALA A 148 -0.94 11.39 38.43
C ALA A 148 -1.99 12.19 37.64
N LYS A 149 -2.16 11.90 36.34
CA LYS A 149 -3.07 12.64 35.46
C LYS A 149 -4.49 12.07 35.43
N TYR A 150 -4.66 10.78 35.68
CA TYR A 150 -5.94 10.07 35.45
C TYR A 150 -6.41 9.16 36.60
N GLY A 151 -5.65 9.04 37.69
CA GLY A 151 -5.92 8.13 38.81
C GLY A 151 -7.20 8.32 39.68
N PRO A 152 -7.85 9.49 39.84
CA PRO A 152 -8.83 9.64 40.92
C PRO A 152 -10.27 9.11 40.71
N SER A 153 -10.69 8.65 39.52
CA SER A 153 -12.12 8.41 39.24
C SER A 153 -12.44 7.06 38.60
N VAL A 154 -12.14 5.95 39.27
CA VAL A 154 -12.42 4.59 38.75
C VAL A 154 -13.25 3.74 39.71
N PRO A 155 -14.46 3.29 39.33
CA PRO A 155 -15.20 2.28 40.07
C PRO A 155 -14.74 0.84 39.74
N PRO A 156 -15.13 -0.16 40.54
CA PRO A 156 -14.68 -1.55 40.40
C PRO A 156 -15.26 -2.34 39.20
N VAL A 157 -14.45 -3.21 38.59
CA VAL A 157 -14.79 -4.13 37.48
C VAL A 157 -15.11 -5.53 38.01
N LYS A 158 -16.01 -6.30 37.37
CA LYS A 158 -16.34 -7.69 37.79
C LYS A 158 -15.24 -8.69 37.41
N GLY A 159 -14.79 -9.49 38.37
CA GLY A 159 -13.89 -10.63 38.15
C GLY A 159 -14.61 -11.96 37.83
N PRO A 160 -13.85 -13.04 37.59
CA PRO A 160 -14.32 -14.31 36.99
C PRO A 160 -15.38 -15.06 37.82
N GLU A 161 -15.50 -14.74 39.12
CA GLU A 161 -16.42 -15.37 40.07
C GLU A 161 -17.60 -14.45 40.47
N GLY A 162 -17.80 -13.32 39.78
CA GLY A 162 -18.84 -12.35 40.12
C GLY A 162 -18.48 -11.40 41.28
N ASN A 163 -17.27 -11.49 41.84
CA ASN A 163 -16.76 -10.54 42.83
C ASN A 163 -16.03 -9.36 42.15
N HIS A 164 -16.35 -8.15 42.60
CA HIS A 164 -15.83 -6.88 42.10
C HIS A 164 -14.32 -6.70 42.41
N ILE A 165 -13.47 -6.57 41.39
CA ILE A 165 -12.08 -6.07 41.50
C ILE A 165 -12.15 -4.57 41.82
N LYS A 166 -11.73 -4.22 43.03
CA LYS A 166 -11.74 -2.86 43.59
C LYS A 166 -10.72 -1.96 42.90
N SER A 167 -11.14 -1.10 41.96
CA SER A 167 -10.41 0.02 41.35
C SER A 167 -9.24 -0.33 40.42
N VAL A 168 -8.99 0.53 39.40
CA VAL A 168 -7.81 0.45 38.52
C VAL A 168 -6.52 0.40 39.31
N ASN A 169 -6.41 1.14 40.42
CA ASN A 169 -5.24 1.11 41.29
C ASN A 169 -4.91 -0.30 41.79
N LYS A 170 -5.91 -1.14 42.05
CA LYS A 170 -5.67 -2.53 42.48
C LYS A 170 -5.30 -3.46 41.34
N VAL A 171 -5.79 -3.23 40.12
CA VAL A 171 -5.30 -3.91 38.91
C VAL A 171 -3.86 -3.48 38.59
N LEU A 172 -3.52 -2.24 38.90
CA LEU A 172 -2.18 -1.69 38.72
C LEU A 172 -1.19 -2.15 39.81
N GLU A 173 -1.65 -2.31 41.05
CA GLU A 173 -0.91 -2.89 42.18
C GLU A 173 -0.72 -4.41 42.02
N ASP A 174 -1.70 -5.09 41.41
CA ASP A 174 -1.71 -6.53 41.19
C ASP A 174 -1.45 -6.90 39.72
N TYR A 175 -0.83 -5.99 38.96
CA TYR A 175 -0.75 -6.06 37.49
C TYR A 175 -0.06 -7.33 37.00
N ASP A 176 0.98 -7.77 37.70
CA ASP A 176 1.71 -9.01 37.41
C ASP A 176 0.79 -10.23 37.55
N ASN A 177 0.03 -10.31 38.65
CA ASN A 177 -0.91 -11.42 38.88
C ASN A 177 -2.12 -11.33 37.96
N TRP A 178 -2.57 -10.12 37.60
CA TRP A 178 -3.65 -9.92 36.64
C TRP A 178 -3.26 -10.44 35.26
N LEU A 179 -2.08 -10.06 34.75
CA LEU A 179 -1.54 -10.57 33.48
C LEU A 179 -1.44 -12.11 33.47
N GLU A 180 -1.04 -12.69 34.59
CA GLU A 180 -0.97 -14.15 34.74
C GLU A 180 -2.36 -14.80 34.78
N SER A 181 -3.31 -14.23 35.53
CA SER A 181 -4.66 -14.76 35.74
C SER A 181 -5.54 -14.70 34.49
N GLU A 182 -5.42 -13.64 33.71
CA GLU A 182 -6.15 -13.44 32.44
C GLU A 182 -5.47 -14.18 31.27
N LYS A 183 -4.33 -14.84 31.50
CA LYS A 183 -3.61 -15.63 30.48
C LYS A 183 -3.34 -14.84 29.20
N VAL A 184 -3.12 -13.52 29.32
CA VAL A 184 -3.04 -12.60 28.18
C VAL A 184 -1.97 -13.05 27.18
N LEU A 185 -0.79 -13.45 27.69
CA LEU A 185 0.30 -13.94 26.85
C LEU A 185 -0.04 -15.27 26.17
N ASP A 186 -0.68 -16.19 26.89
CA ASP A 186 -1.06 -17.50 26.35
C ASP A 186 -2.17 -17.39 25.31
N GLU A 187 -3.21 -16.58 25.53
CA GLU A 187 -4.26 -16.35 24.54
C GLU A 187 -3.70 -15.72 23.26
N PHE A 188 -2.84 -14.71 23.41
CA PHE A 188 -2.17 -14.08 22.28
C PHE A 188 -1.27 -15.07 21.53
N ALA A 189 -0.43 -15.82 22.26
CA ALA A 189 0.45 -16.81 21.67
C ALA A 189 -0.34 -17.88 20.92
N ASN A 190 -1.42 -18.42 21.53
CA ASN A 190 -2.27 -19.42 20.89
C ASN A 190 -2.92 -18.91 19.61
N TYR A 191 -3.38 -17.65 19.59
CA TYR A 191 -3.90 -17.03 18.37
C TYR A 191 -2.83 -16.98 17.27
N ARG A 192 -1.61 -16.51 17.59
CA ARG A 192 -0.50 -16.46 16.62
C ARG A 192 -0.03 -17.83 16.18
N TYR A 193 -0.01 -18.81 17.08
CA TYR A 193 0.31 -20.20 16.74
C TYR A 193 -0.73 -20.80 15.80
N SER A 194 -2.02 -20.49 16.00
CA SER A 194 -3.06 -20.89 15.07
C SER A 194 -2.87 -20.25 13.70
N GLU A 195 -2.55 -18.95 13.62
CA GLU A 195 -2.20 -18.30 12.35
C GLU A 195 -0.99 -18.97 11.67
N ALA A 196 0.06 -19.29 12.43
CA ALA A 196 1.24 -20.00 11.92
C ALA A 196 0.89 -21.40 11.39
N GLN A 197 0.10 -22.18 12.13
CA GLN A 197 -0.31 -23.53 11.72
C GLN A 197 -1.20 -23.52 10.48
N ASN A 198 -2.01 -22.48 10.30
CA ASN A 198 -2.88 -22.32 9.15
C ASN A 198 -2.15 -21.76 7.91
N SER A 199 -0.88 -21.35 8.02
CA SER A 199 -0.08 -20.92 6.88
C SER A 199 0.89 -22.01 6.41
N ASN A 200 0.97 -22.20 5.09
CA ASN A 200 1.97 -23.05 4.47
C ASN A 200 3.27 -22.29 4.15
N ALA A 201 3.29 -20.96 4.30
CA ALA A 201 4.47 -20.15 4.02
C ALA A 201 5.36 -20.03 5.27
N PRO A 202 6.61 -20.51 5.23
CA PRO A 202 7.54 -20.40 6.37
C PRO A 202 7.72 -18.95 6.88
N ALA A 203 7.72 -17.97 5.97
CA ALA A 203 7.82 -16.55 6.31
C ALA A 203 6.64 -16.05 7.19
N ASP A 204 5.42 -16.52 6.92
CA ASP A 204 4.24 -16.15 7.72
C ASP A 204 4.30 -16.77 9.12
N LYS A 205 4.79 -18.02 9.21
CA LYS A 205 5.01 -18.70 10.49
C LYS A 205 6.01 -17.92 11.35
N LEU A 206 7.15 -17.54 10.77
CA LEU A 206 8.14 -16.71 11.46
C LEU A 206 7.57 -15.37 11.90
N LYS A 207 6.81 -14.69 11.04
CA LYS A 207 6.14 -13.44 11.41
C LYS A 207 5.25 -13.61 12.64
N ALA A 208 4.40 -14.64 12.65
CA ALA A 208 3.51 -14.92 13.77
C ALA A 208 4.28 -15.23 15.07
N TYR A 209 5.34 -16.05 14.99
CA TYR A 209 6.18 -16.38 16.14
C TYR A 209 6.98 -15.17 16.65
N ASN A 210 7.53 -14.34 15.76
CA ASN A 210 8.23 -13.12 16.15
C ASN A 210 7.30 -12.12 16.87
N GLN A 211 6.02 -12.06 16.51
CA GLN A 211 5.04 -11.25 17.24
C GLN A 211 4.85 -11.75 18.69
N VAL A 212 4.94 -13.06 18.94
CA VAL A 212 4.94 -13.63 20.30
C VAL A 212 6.22 -13.25 21.05
N VAL A 213 7.39 -13.28 20.39
CA VAL A 213 8.65 -12.79 20.99
C VAL A 213 8.53 -11.32 21.39
N THR A 214 7.99 -10.46 20.51
CA THR A 214 7.78 -9.04 20.80
C THR A 214 6.81 -8.86 21.98
N ALA A 215 5.71 -9.61 22.02
CA ALA A 215 4.78 -9.58 23.15
C ALA A 215 5.45 -10.01 24.46
N CYS A 216 6.27 -11.07 24.45
CA CYS A 216 7.07 -11.47 25.61
C CYS A 216 8.01 -10.35 26.07
N LYS A 217 8.73 -9.68 25.17
CA LYS A 217 9.62 -8.55 25.51
C LYS A 217 8.86 -7.37 26.12
N ILE A 218 7.67 -7.06 25.59
CA ILE A 218 6.79 -6.01 26.14
C ILE A 218 6.37 -6.39 27.56
N ILE A 219 5.84 -7.61 27.74
CA ILE A 219 5.39 -8.08 29.06
C ILE A 219 6.55 -8.12 30.05
N GLN A 220 7.72 -8.62 29.65
CA GLN A 220 8.92 -8.62 30.49
C GLN A 220 9.31 -7.22 30.97
N LYS A 221 9.03 -6.20 30.17
CA LYS A 221 9.35 -4.82 30.52
C LYS A 221 8.36 -4.21 31.51
N ILE A 222 7.07 -4.47 31.32
CA ILE A 222 6.00 -3.93 32.19
C ILE A 222 5.74 -4.80 33.42
N SER A 223 6.16 -6.06 33.38
CA SER A 223 5.98 -7.09 34.40
C SER A 223 7.23 -7.99 34.47
N PRO A 224 8.36 -7.49 35.02
CA PRO A 224 9.65 -8.20 34.98
C PRO A 224 9.66 -9.55 35.69
N ASN A 225 8.75 -9.75 36.65
CA ASN A 225 8.64 -10.97 37.45
C ASN A 225 7.60 -11.96 36.89
N ASN A 226 6.99 -11.67 35.73
CA ASN A 226 5.98 -12.53 35.13
C ASN A 226 6.56 -13.93 34.83
N LYS A 227 5.99 -14.96 35.45
CA LYS A 227 6.50 -16.34 35.37
C LYS A 227 6.25 -17.00 34.02
N GLN A 228 5.32 -16.47 33.20
CA GLN A 228 4.97 -17.04 31.90
C GLN A 228 5.96 -16.65 30.79
N VAL A 229 6.59 -15.48 30.91
CA VAL A 229 7.45 -14.91 29.86
C VAL A 229 8.64 -15.81 29.53
N GLY A 230 9.40 -16.25 30.54
CA GLY A 230 10.61 -17.06 30.33
C GLY A 230 10.33 -18.38 29.58
N PRO A 231 9.41 -19.23 30.09
CA PRO A 231 9.00 -20.44 29.39
C PRO A 231 8.45 -20.18 27.98
N LYS A 232 7.65 -19.13 27.80
CA LYS A 232 7.07 -18.80 26.49
C LYS A 232 8.14 -18.36 25.49
N LEU A 233 9.14 -17.58 25.91
CA LEU A 233 10.27 -17.19 25.07
C LEU A 233 11.06 -18.40 24.60
N GLU A 234 11.36 -19.36 25.48
CA GLU A 234 12.09 -20.56 25.11
C GLU A 234 11.28 -21.48 24.18
N GLU A 235 9.96 -21.56 24.40
CA GLU A 235 9.04 -22.27 23.51
C GLU A 235 9.03 -21.66 22.10
N VAL A 236 8.79 -20.36 21.98
CA VAL A 236 8.69 -19.70 20.68
C VAL A 236 10.03 -19.66 19.94
N LYS A 237 11.16 -19.53 20.65
CA LYS A 237 12.50 -19.62 20.02
C LYS A 237 12.73 -20.97 19.35
N LYS A 238 12.28 -22.07 19.96
CA LYS A 238 12.37 -23.41 19.34
C LYS A 238 11.52 -23.51 18.08
N LEU A 239 10.31 -22.95 18.11
CA LEU A 239 9.43 -22.90 16.93
C LEU A 239 10.05 -22.06 15.81
N ILE A 240 10.64 -20.92 16.13
CA ILE A 240 11.39 -20.09 15.18
C ILE A 240 12.54 -20.89 14.57
N ALA A 241 13.40 -21.50 15.39
CA ALA A 241 14.54 -22.27 14.91
C ALA A 241 14.13 -23.44 13.99
N ALA A 242 13.01 -24.11 14.30
CA ALA A 242 12.46 -25.17 13.46
C ALA A 242 12.03 -24.63 12.08
N VAL A 243 11.35 -23.48 12.03
CA VAL A 243 10.96 -22.87 10.76
C VAL A 243 12.18 -22.34 9.99
N GLU A 244 13.14 -21.71 10.66
CA GLU A 244 14.37 -21.23 10.03
C GLU A 244 15.17 -22.37 9.36
N LYS A 245 15.20 -23.56 9.98
CA LYS A 245 15.81 -24.76 9.38
C LYS A 245 15.17 -25.12 8.03
N THR A 246 13.86 -24.94 7.90
CA THR A 246 13.15 -25.14 6.62
C THR A 246 13.44 -24.05 5.58
N MET A 247 13.90 -22.89 6.04
CA MET A 247 14.21 -21.72 5.23
C MET A 247 15.71 -21.53 4.96
N GLY A 248 16.58 -22.46 5.37
CA GLY A 248 18.02 -22.22 5.48
C GLY A 248 18.71 -21.64 4.23
N ALA A 249 18.20 -21.90 3.03
CA ALA A 249 18.72 -21.34 1.77
C ALA A 249 18.12 -19.97 1.37
N ALA A 250 17.12 -19.47 2.10
CA ALA A 250 16.42 -18.22 1.80
C ALA A 250 17.11 -16.99 2.41
N PHE A 251 17.83 -17.15 3.52
CA PHE A 251 18.53 -16.04 4.17
C PHE A 251 19.92 -15.86 3.56
N THR A 252 20.22 -14.62 3.18
CA THR A 252 21.53 -14.23 2.66
C THR A 252 22.54 -13.92 3.77
N SER A 253 22.06 -13.63 4.99
CA SER A 253 22.87 -13.29 6.16
C SER A 253 22.06 -13.41 7.45
N ASP A 254 22.74 -13.33 8.61
CA ASP A 254 22.05 -13.20 9.89
C ASP A 254 21.29 -11.86 9.98
N TYR A 255 21.79 -10.81 9.33
CA TYR A 255 21.09 -9.54 9.25
C TYR A 255 19.75 -9.67 8.50
N HIS A 256 19.74 -10.38 7.38
CA HIS A 256 18.51 -10.71 6.65
C HIS A 256 17.53 -11.42 7.59
N ARG A 257 17.98 -12.47 8.28
CA ARG A 257 17.16 -13.25 9.22
C ARG A 257 16.51 -12.36 10.28
N GLU A 258 17.29 -11.45 10.88
CA GLU A 258 16.81 -10.49 11.90
C GLU A 258 15.77 -9.50 11.34
N HIS A 259 15.87 -9.14 10.06
CA HIS A 259 15.04 -8.12 9.42
C HIS A 259 14.01 -8.71 8.44
N LEU A 260 13.68 -10.00 8.58
CA LEU A 260 12.73 -10.69 7.71
C LEU A 260 11.38 -9.97 7.68
N ASN A 261 10.86 -9.74 6.48
CA ASN A 261 9.62 -8.99 6.21
C ASN A 261 9.65 -7.53 6.71
N GLN A 262 10.86 -6.95 6.84
CA GLN A 262 11.06 -5.55 7.17
C GLN A 262 11.73 -4.81 6.00
N MET A 263 11.53 -3.49 5.99
CA MET A 263 12.23 -2.57 5.12
C MET A 263 13.25 -1.80 5.94
N VAL A 264 14.47 -1.69 5.42
CA VAL A 264 15.53 -0.85 6.00
C VAL A 264 16.02 0.14 4.96
N PHE A 265 16.60 1.26 5.42
CA PHE A 265 17.12 2.30 4.53
C PHE A 265 18.63 2.47 4.66
N SER A 266 19.30 2.74 3.54
CA SER A 266 20.73 3.01 3.47
C SER A 266 21.08 4.11 2.47
N SER A 267 22.26 4.72 2.61
CA SER A 267 22.73 5.74 1.65
C SER A 267 23.47 5.16 0.44
N LYS A 268 23.78 3.86 0.49
CA LYS A 268 24.51 3.13 -0.55
C LYS A 268 23.84 1.78 -0.77
N PRO A 269 23.90 1.25 -2.00
CA PRO A 269 23.49 -0.12 -2.24
C PRO A 269 24.49 -1.05 -1.55
N PHE A 270 24.01 -2.15 -1.00
CA PHE A 270 24.86 -3.17 -0.40
C PHE A 270 24.40 -4.56 -0.86
N LYS A 271 25.36 -5.48 -0.93
CA LYS A 271 25.07 -6.90 -1.15
C LYS A 271 24.61 -7.51 0.16
N PRO A 272 23.43 -8.12 0.23
CA PRO A 272 23.02 -8.85 1.43
C PRO A 272 23.99 -10.00 1.71
N GLY A 273 24.45 -10.15 2.95
CA GLY A 273 25.68 -10.89 3.28
C GLY A 273 26.81 -9.97 3.74
N GLU A 274 26.85 -8.75 3.22
CA GLU A 274 27.90 -7.75 3.45
C GLU A 274 27.30 -6.49 4.09
N GLU A 275 26.24 -6.61 4.89
CA GLU A 275 25.59 -5.47 5.53
C GLU A 275 26.50 -4.78 6.55
N ALA A 276 26.96 -3.57 6.22
CA ALA A 276 27.59 -2.69 7.20
C ALA A 276 26.49 -1.99 8.02
N LYS A 277 26.33 -2.37 9.30
CA LYS A 277 25.31 -1.79 10.19
C LYS A 277 25.34 -0.25 10.25
N GLY A 278 26.51 0.37 10.03
CA GLY A 278 26.66 1.84 10.01
C GLY A 278 26.03 2.53 8.80
N ASP A 279 25.81 1.81 7.69
CA ASP A 279 25.21 2.35 6.48
C ASP A 279 23.67 2.35 6.54
N ILE A 280 23.10 1.58 7.47
CA ILE A 280 21.65 1.46 7.67
C ILE A 280 21.19 2.47 8.72
N ARG A 281 20.31 3.39 8.32
CA ARG A 281 19.87 4.51 9.17
C ARG A 281 18.49 5.03 8.77
N LYS A 282 17.88 5.82 9.65
CA LYS A 282 16.56 6.46 9.43
C LYS A 282 16.63 7.99 9.31
N SER A 283 17.81 8.53 9.05
CA SER A 283 18.03 9.98 8.90
C SER A 283 19.04 10.24 7.78
N PHE A 284 18.64 11.09 6.84
CA PHE A 284 19.37 11.39 5.61
C PHE A 284 19.29 12.90 5.32
N LYS A 285 20.18 13.39 4.47
CA LYS A 285 20.26 14.79 4.04
C LYS A 285 19.99 14.93 2.53
N ALA A 286 19.61 16.12 2.10
CA ALA A 286 19.46 16.41 0.68
C ALA A 286 20.72 16.10 -0.12
N GLY A 287 20.53 15.56 -1.32
CA GLY A 287 21.61 15.11 -2.20
C GLY A 287 22.09 13.68 -1.92
N GLU A 288 21.74 13.10 -0.76
CA GLU A 288 22.00 11.68 -0.53
C GLU A 288 21.03 10.82 -1.33
N THR A 289 21.57 9.75 -1.91
CA THR A 289 20.74 8.66 -2.43
C THR A 289 20.19 7.88 -1.25
N VAL A 290 18.92 7.48 -1.30
CA VAL A 290 18.31 6.65 -0.27
C VAL A 290 17.82 5.37 -0.92
N TYR A 291 18.38 4.24 -0.49
CA TYR A 291 17.95 2.90 -0.89
C TYR A 291 17.02 2.35 0.16
N ALA A 292 15.95 1.66 -0.27
CA ALA A 292 15.15 0.80 0.56
C ALA A 292 15.48 -0.66 0.23
N THR A 293 15.80 -1.45 1.25
CA THR A 293 16.02 -2.89 1.15
C THR A 293 14.92 -3.62 1.91
N MET A 294 14.16 -4.45 1.20
CA MET A 294 13.10 -5.30 1.74
C MET A 294 13.59 -6.74 1.79
N TYR A 295 13.59 -7.35 2.98
CA TYR A 295 14.03 -8.72 3.19
C TYR A 295 12.85 -9.69 3.18
N LEU A 296 12.97 -10.79 2.44
CA LEU A 296 11.87 -11.70 2.12
C LEU A 296 12.25 -13.15 2.49
N GLY A 297 11.27 -13.90 2.99
CA GLY A 297 11.47 -15.32 3.25
C GLY A 297 11.42 -16.20 2.00
N ARG A 298 11.28 -15.59 0.82
CA ARG A 298 11.08 -16.24 -0.47
C ARG A 298 11.63 -15.36 -1.59
N LYS A 299 11.76 -15.91 -2.79
CA LYS A 299 12.23 -15.13 -3.94
C LYS A 299 11.23 -14.03 -4.29
N VAL A 300 11.73 -12.87 -4.73
CA VAL A 300 10.92 -11.74 -5.18
C VAL A 300 9.87 -12.17 -6.21
N ARG A 301 10.20 -13.02 -7.19
CA ARG A 301 9.23 -13.55 -8.17
C ARG A 301 8.03 -14.26 -7.54
N GLN A 302 8.23 -14.92 -6.40
CA GLN A 302 7.18 -15.64 -5.67
C GLN A 302 6.34 -14.68 -4.82
N ALA A 303 6.90 -13.56 -4.39
CA ALA A 303 6.17 -12.50 -3.70
C ALA A 303 5.40 -11.61 -4.67
N SER A 304 5.88 -11.48 -5.91
CA SER A 304 5.42 -10.52 -6.91
C SER A 304 4.63 -11.11 -8.06
N ASP A 305 4.32 -12.41 -8.05
CA ASP A 305 3.80 -13.18 -9.20
C ASP A 305 4.55 -12.85 -10.52
N SER A 306 5.87 -12.63 -10.42
CA SER A 306 6.77 -12.21 -11.51
C SER A 306 6.43 -10.88 -12.22
N TYR A 307 5.50 -10.08 -11.69
CA TYR A 307 5.23 -8.74 -12.23
C TYR A 307 6.48 -7.87 -12.13
N ALA A 308 6.82 -7.17 -13.21
CA ALA A 308 7.96 -6.25 -13.22
C ALA A 308 7.64 -4.93 -12.50
N GLN A 309 6.39 -4.48 -12.50
CA GLN A 309 5.96 -3.23 -11.87
C GLN A 309 5.40 -3.49 -10.47
N GLN A 310 6.05 -2.94 -9.45
CA GLN A 310 5.59 -3.07 -8.07
C GLN A 310 5.14 -1.71 -7.51
N PRO A 311 3.93 -1.62 -6.94
CA PRO A 311 3.40 -0.36 -6.47
C PRO A 311 4.16 0.17 -5.25
N ILE A 312 4.40 1.47 -5.29
CA ILE A 312 5.01 2.24 -4.22
C ILE A 312 4.16 3.48 -3.92
N GLU A 313 4.01 3.79 -2.64
CA GLU A 313 3.41 5.01 -2.14
C GLU A 313 4.40 5.67 -1.16
N ILE A 314 4.67 6.95 -1.34
CA ILE A 314 5.46 7.75 -0.41
C ILE A 314 4.58 8.86 0.14
N ARG A 315 4.52 8.93 1.46
CA ARG A 315 3.90 10.04 2.18
C ARG A 315 4.96 10.93 2.80
N MET A 316 4.77 12.23 2.69
CA MET A 316 5.61 13.25 3.31
C MET A 316 4.75 13.97 4.35
N ASP A 317 5.17 13.92 5.62
CA ASP A 317 4.45 14.47 6.77
C ASP A 317 2.97 14.05 6.82
N GLY A 318 2.70 12.79 6.47
CA GLY A 318 1.36 12.20 6.41
C GLY A 318 0.57 12.47 5.12
N GLY A 319 0.96 13.49 4.34
CA GLY A 319 0.38 13.80 3.03
C GLY A 319 0.91 12.91 1.91
N LEU A 320 0.08 12.57 0.92
CA LEU A 320 0.52 11.80 -0.24
C LEU A 320 1.48 12.65 -1.09
N ASN A 321 2.72 12.17 -1.27
CA ASN A 321 3.74 12.87 -2.04
C ASN A 321 4.05 12.16 -3.36
N GLY A 322 4.04 10.83 -3.37
CA GLY A 322 4.27 10.04 -4.59
C GLY A 322 3.48 8.75 -4.58
N ILE A 323 2.90 8.41 -5.72
CA ILE A 323 2.32 7.09 -5.99
C ILE A 323 2.75 6.66 -7.39
N GLY A 324 3.13 5.40 -7.54
CA GLY A 324 3.54 4.88 -8.84
C GLY A 324 4.04 3.45 -8.75
N ASN A 325 4.88 3.06 -9.71
CA ASN A 325 5.51 1.75 -9.73
C ASN A 325 7.02 1.91 -9.70
N VAL A 326 7.69 0.96 -9.04
CA VAL A 326 9.12 0.69 -9.27
C VAL A 326 9.28 -0.55 -10.14
N TRP A 327 10.36 -0.55 -10.91
CA TRP A 327 10.68 -1.64 -11.81
C TRP A 327 11.58 -2.69 -11.14
N VAL A 328 11.14 -3.94 -11.19
CA VAL A 328 11.83 -5.11 -10.66
C VAL A 328 12.29 -5.97 -11.83
N THR A 329 13.59 -5.93 -12.09
CA THR A 329 14.22 -6.66 -13.20
C THR A 329 14.27 -8.17 -12.92
N THR A 330 14.40 -8.99 -13.97
CA THR A 330 14.53 -10.45 -13.83
C THR A 330 15.66 -10.87 -12.87
N PRO A 331 16.86 -10.25 -12.88
CA PRO A 331 17.87 -10.55 -11.86
C PRO A 331 17.42 -10.26 -10.42
N MET A 332 16.70 -9.16 -10.19
CA MET A 332 16.16 -8.84 -8.86
C MET A 332 15.10 -9.86 -8.41
N GLN A 333 14.34 -10.41 -9.36
CA GLN A 333 13.28 -11.38 -9.11
C GLN A 333 13.80 -12.71 -8.51
N GLU A 334 15.07 -13.04 -8.71
CA GLU A 334 15.68 -14.27 -8.19
C GLU A 334 16.21 -14.14 -6.75
N ASN A 335 16.28 -12.91 -6.24
CA ASN A 335 16.76 -12.64 -4.90
C ASN A 335 15.67 -12.89 -3.86
N THR A 336 16.08 -13.17 -2.62
CA THR A 336 15.21 -13.17 -1.43
C THR A 336 15.18 -11.79 -0.75
N PHE A 337 15.58 -10.76 -1.47
CA PHE A 337 15.49 -9.37 -1.05
C PHE A 337 15.20 -8.50 -2.27
N LEU A 338 14.65 -7.32 -2.03
CA LEU A 338 14.48 -6.30 -3.05
C LEU A 338 15.13 -5.00 -2.58
N GLN A 339 16.08 -4.48 -3.36
CA GLN A 339 16.72 -3.20 -3.08
C GLN A 339 16.40 -2.21 -4.21
N ILE A 340 15.86 -1.05 -3.85
CA ILE A 340 15.44 0.00 -4.79
C ILE A 340 15.91 1.37 -4.28
N ALA A 341 16.25 2.29 -5.17
CA ALA A 341 16.49 3.68 -4.78
C ALA A 341 15.13 4.39 -4.63
N ILE A 342 14.83 4.90 -3.44
CA ILE A 342 13.64 5.72 -3.17
C ILE A 342 13.91 7.16 -3.56
N ILE A 343 15.05 7.69 -3.13
CA ILE A 343 15.59 8.97 -3.56
C ILE A 343 16.82 8.65 -4.42
N PRO A 344 16.74 8.75 -5.75
CA PRO A 344 17.81 8.29 -6.63
C PRO A 344 18.94 9.33 -6.77
N GLY A 345 20.18 8.88 -6.72
CA GLY A 345 21.35 9.67 -7.12
C GLY A 345 21.62 9.57 -8.62
N GLU A 346 22.57 10.38 -9.10
CA GLU A 346 22.88 10.44 -10.53
C GLU A 346 23.34 9.11 -11.13
N ASP A 347 24.20 8.37 -10.42
CA ASP A 347 24.74 7.11 -10.92
C ASP A 347 23.65 6.04 -11.00
N TRP A 348 22.78 5.98 -10.00
CA TRP A 348 21.62 5.09 -10.05
C TRP A 348 20.72 5.40 -11.25
N LEU A 349 20.45 6.69 -11.52
CA LEU A 349 19.62 7.08 -12.66
C LEU A 349 20.23 6.68 -14.01
N LYS A 350 21.55 6.82 -14.18
CA LYS A 350 22.24 6.42 -15.43
C LYS A 350 22.00 4.94 -15.75
N GLU A 351 22.02 4.09 -14.74
CA GLU A 351 21.92 2.64 -14.89
C GLU A 351 20.47 2.13 -14.91
N ASN A 352 19.55 2.78 -14.19
CA ASN A 352 18.24 2.21 -13.86
C ASN A 352 17.03 3.02 -14.36
N TYR A 353 17.22 4.24 -14.85
CA TYR A 353 16.06 5.11 -15.19
C TYR A 353 15.43 4.82 -16.55
N LYS A 354 16.17 4.17 -17.46
CA LYS A 354 15.71 3.88 -18.84
C LYS A 354 14.34 3.19 -18.90
N PRO A 355 14.05 2.10 -18.14
CA PRO A 355 12.73 1.47 -18.15
C PRO A 355 11.59 2.40 -17.74
N TYR A 356 11.85 3.37 -16.85
CA TYR A 356 10.83 4.34 -16.43
C TYR A 356 10.47 5.28 -17.58
N LEU A 357 11.46 5.74 -18.36
CA LEU A 357 11.23 6.55 -19.55
C LEU A 357 10.50 5.77 -20.65
N GLU A 358 10.90 4.52 -20.91
CA GLU A 358 10.31 3.68 -21.97
C GLU A 358 8.86 3.30 -21.69
N ASN A 359 8.50 3.13 -20.42
CA ASN A 359 7.14 2.76 -20.00
C ASN A 359 6.30 3.97 -19.56
N ASN A 360 6.80 5.20 -19.73
CA ASN A 360 6.13 6.44 -19.30
C ASN A 360 5.74 6.42 -17.79
N GLU A 361 6.59 5.81 -16.97
CA GLU A 361 6.43 5.76 -15.51
C GLU A 361 6.98 7.03 -14.88
N LYS A 362 6.07 7.89 -14.40
CA LYS A 362 6.40 9.24 -13.91
C LYS A 362 6.67 9.30 -12.41
N PHE A 363 6.85 8.16 -11.75
CA PHE A 363 7.00 8.08 -10.29
C PHE A 363 8.14 8.98 -9.79
N TYR A 364 9.37 8.77 -10.24
CA TYR A 364 10.51 9.60 -9.80
C TYR A 364 10.36 11.05 -10.22
N GLN A 365 9.88 11.32 -11.43
CA GLN A 365 9.65 12.70 -11.87
C GLN A 365 8.69 13.44 -10.91
N GLY A 366 7.49 12.91 -10.71
CA GLY A 366 6.48 13.55 -9.86
C GLY A 366 6.90 13.59 -8.39
N PHE A 367 7.52 12.53 -7.89
CA PHE A 367 8.04 12.48 -6.52
C PHE A 367 9.12 13.54 -6.28
N MET A 368 10.12 13.64 -7.16
CA MET A 368 11.19 14.63 -7.01
C MET A 368 10.69 16.07 -7.22
N GLU A 369 9.72 16.29 -8.10
CA GLU A 369 9.05 17.60 -8.25
C GLU A 369 8.33 18.03 -6.97
N ASN A 370 7.65 17.10 -6.29
CA ASN A 370 6.96 17.41 -5.05
C ASN A 370 7.93 17.64 -3.89
N MET A 371 9.03 16.87 -3.84
CA MET A 371 10.13 17.10 -2.89
C MET A 371 10.76 18.49 -3.09
N ALA A 372 11.04 18.89 -4.33
CA ALA A 372 11.64 20.19 -4.64
C ALA A 372 10.73 21.37 -4.25
N LYS A 373 9.40 21.20 -4.29
CA LYS A 373 8.42 22.22 -3.85
C LYS A 373 8.30 22.34 -2.33
N ALA A 374 8.76 21.34 -1.57
CA ALA A 374 8.64 21.29 -0.12
C ALA A 374 9.88 21.86 0.63
N LEU A 375 10.91 22.28 -0.11
CA LEU A 375 12.13 22.86 0.44
C LEU A 375 11.88 24.18 1.21
N PRO A 376 12.74 24.56 2.17
CA PRO A 376 13.94 23.86 2.65
C PRO A 376 13.79 23.40 4.11
N ILE A 377 12.86 22.48 4.39
CA ILE A 377 12.65 21.98 5.76
C ILE A 377 12.93 20.48 5.86
N LYS A 378 13.00 20.00 7.10
CA LYS A 378 13.09 18.57 7.40
C LYS A 378 11.71 17.94 7.33
N HIS A 379 11.62 16.78 6.69
CA HIS A 379 10.38 16.03 6.54
C HIS A 379 10.50 14.60 7.06
N GLU A 380 9.38 14.04 7.50
CA GLU A 380 9.22 12.59 7.64
C GLU A 380 8.69 12.00 6.33
N LEU A 381 9.41 11.03 5.78
CA LEU A 381 9.00 10.26 4.62
C LEU A 381 8.63 8.85 5.04
N LYS A 382 7.36 8.49 4.84
CA LYS A 382 6.82 7.16 5.05
C LYS A 382 6.67 6.45 3.71
N VAL A 383 7.42 5.36 3.53
CA VAL A 383 7.41 4.53 2.33
C VAL A 383 6.52 3.33 2.56
N LYS A 384 5.55 3.14 1.67
CA LYS A 384 4.73 1.94 1.58
C LYS A 384 5.03 1.25 0.26
N PHE A 385 5.43 0.00 0.36
CA PHE A 385 5.67 -0.84 -0.79
C PHE A 385 4.76 -2.05 -0.71
N SER A 386 4.21 -2.48 -1.83
CA SER A 386 3.40 -3.70 -1.89
C SER A 386 3.76 -4.49 -3.13
N PHE A 387 3.82 -5.81 -3.00
CA PHE A 387 3.94 -6.63 -4.18
C PHE A 387 2.61 -6.72 -4.96
N ARG A 388 2.63 -6.95 -6.27
CA ARG A 388 1.44 -7.29 -7.06
C ARG A 388 1.24 -8.80 -7.03
N ALA A 389 0.65 -9.30 -5.96
CA ALA A 389 0.27 -10.72 -5.84
C ALA A 389 -1.00 -10.91 -5.02
N PHE A 390 -1.68 -12.05 -5.21
CA PHE A 390 -2.82 -12.44 -4.37
C PHE A 390 -2.31 -12.79 -2.96
N LYS A 391 -2.56 -11.91 -1.97
CA LYS A 391 -1.90 -11.86 -0.64
C LYS A 391 -0.48 -11.29 -0.64
N ALA A 392 -0.28 -10.21 -1.38
CA ALA A 392 0.96 -9.47 -1.41
C ALA A 392 1.51 -9.10 -0.03
N GLU A 393 2.79 -9.37 0.16
CA GLU A 393 3.55 -8.79 1.26
C GLU A 393 3.57 -7.27 1.11
N LYS A 394 3.43 -6.59 2.25
CA LYS A 394 3.41 -5.14 2.34
C LYS A 394 4.49 -4.70 3.31
N PHE A 395 5.24 -3.71 2.90
CA PHE A 395 6.30 -3.12 3.69
C PHE A 395 5.92 -1.66 3.93
N GLU A 396 6.05 -1.22 5.18
CA GLU A 396 5.83 0.16 5.56
C GLU A 396 6.90 0.55 6.57
N GLU A 397 7.65 1.60 6.27
CA GLU A 397 8.68 2.12 7.15
C GLU A 397 8.87 3.62 6.90
N ALA A 398 9.35 4.34 7.91
CA ALA A 398 9.58 5.78 7.83
C ALA A 398 11.04 6.16 8.08
N PHE A 399 11.47 7.24 7.45
CA PHE A 399 12.75 7.89 7.69
C PHE A 399 12.60 9.41 7.64
N THR A 400 13.58 10.11 8.21
CA THR A 400 13.65 11.57 8.13
C THR A 400 14.61 12.00 7.03
N TYR A 401 14.19 13.00 6.25
CA TYR A 401 14.98 13.59 5.19
C TYR A 401 15.13 15.08 5.45
N ASP A 402 16.36 15.50 5.73
CA ASP A 402 16.68 16.88 6.05
C ASP A 402 17.04 17.65 4.77
N MET A 403 16.19 18.58 4.39
CA MET A 403 16.39 19.44 3.23
C MET A 403 16.68 20.90 3.59
N SER A 404 17.09 21.16 4.84
CA SER A 404 17.52 22.50 5.25
C SER A 404 18.74 22.98 4.47
N ASP A 405 19.64 22.05 4.14
CA ASP A 405 20.79 22.24 3.27
C ASP A 405 20.61 21.39 2.01
N GLY A 406 21.15 21.81 0.86
CA GLY A 406 21.14 21.02 -0.38
C GLY A 406 19.87 21.13 -1.25
N ALA A 407 19.04 22.15 -1.00
CA ALA A 407 17.89 22.52 -1.82
C ALA A 407 18.20 22.59 -3.33
N GLU A 408 19.33 23.19 -3.70
CA GLU A 408 19.77 23.33 -5.10
C GLU A 408 20.00 21.98 -5.78
N ALA A 409 20.63 21.03 -5.10
CA ALA A 409 20.86 19.69 -5.64
C ALA A 409 19.54 18.98 -5.94
N MET A 410 18.55 19.19 -5.06
CA MET A 410 17.24 18.57 -5.20
C MET A 410 16.39 19.22 -6.32
N GLN A 411 16.46 20.54 -6.46
CA GLN A 411 15.88 21.28 -7.59
C GLN A 411 16.54 20.89 -8.92
N ALA A 412 17.86 20.73 -8.94
CA ALA A 412 18.61 20.31 -10.12
C ALA A 412 18.22 18.89 -10.55
N LEU A 413 18.12 17.96 -9.59
CA LEU A 413 17.68 16.60 -9.84
C LEU A 413 16.24 16.55 -10.39
N SER A 414 15.30 17.28 -9.76
CA SER A 414 13.92 17.39 -10.23
C SER A 414 13.85 17.96 -11.65
N SER A 415 14.59 19.03 -11.94
CA SER A 415 14.62 19.67 -13.26
C SER A 415 15.19 18.75 -14.34
N LYS A 416 16.24 17.98 -13.99
CA LYS A 416 16.86 16.98 -14.86
C LYS A 416 15.87 15.86 -15.20
N LEU A 417 15.19 15.29 -14.20
CA LEU A 417 14.21 14.22 -14.41
C LEU A 417 13.02 14.70 -15.25
N THR A 418 12.54 15.92 -14.98
CA THR A 418 11.48 16.58 -15.77
C THR A 418 11.91 16.73 -17.23
N SER A 419 13.12 17.27 -17.46
CA SER A 419 13.65 17.47 -18.81
C SER A 419 13.82 16.15 -19.56
N GLN A 420 14.33 15.11 -18.90
CA GLN A 420 14.46 13.77 -19.48
C GLN A 420 13.10 13.14 -19.80
N GLY A 421 12.12 13.30 -18.91
CA GLY A 421 10.75 12.81 -19.13
C GLY A 421 10.06 13.52 -20.29
N LEU A 422 10.22 14.84 -20.42
CA LEU A 422 9.69 15.59 -21.56
C LEU A 422 10.37 15.19 -22.88
N ALA A 423 11.69 14.97 -22.87
CA ALA A 423 12.44 14.56 -24.04
C ALA A 423 12.11 13.13 -24.50
N SER A 424 11.71 12.24 -23.58
CA SER A 424 11.35 10.85 -23.92
C SER A 424 9.97 10.73 -24.57
N VAL A 425 9.08 11.70 -24.38
CA VAL A 425 7.75 11.71 -24.99
C VAL A 425 7.88 11.94 -26.50
N LYS A 426 7.37 10.98 -27.27
CA LYS A 426 7.31 11.02 -28.74
C LYS A 426 5.88 11.25 -29.21
N ILE A 427 5.73 11.87 -30.37
CA ILE A 427 4.44 11.92 -31.06
C ILE A 427 4.01 10.47 -31.36
N PRO A 428 2.75 10.10 -31.10
CA PRO A 428 2.24 8.77 -31.44
C PRO A 428 2.46 8.41 -32.91
N ALA A 429 2.67 7.13 -33.19
CA ALA A 429 2.81 6.65 -34.56
C ALA A 429 1.49 6.87 -35.36
N ALA A 430 1.62 7.21 -36.63
CA ALA A 430 0.48 7.35 -37.52
C ALA A 430 -0.22 6.01 -37.73
N GLY A 431 -1.55 5.99 -37.58
CA GLY A 431 -2.40 4.88 -37.99
C GLY A 431 -2.71 4.92 -39.48
N MET A 432 -2.81 6.13 -40.05
CA MET A 432 -2.84 6.38 -41.50
C MET A 432 -2.16 7.71 -41.82
N THR A 433 -1.79 7.91 -43.08
CA THR A 433 -1.17 9.16 -43.57
C THR A 433 -2.10 9.83 -44.58
N ASN A 434 -2.46 11.08 -44.35
CA ASN A 434 -3.23 11.89 -45.31
C ASN A 434 -2.89 13.36 -45.14
N ALA A 435 -1.92 13.85 -45.92
CA ALA A 435 -1.39 15.20 -45.78
C ALA A 435 -2.44 16.31 -45.96
N ALA A 436 -3.45 16.10 -46.82
CA ALA A 436 -4.51 17.08 -47.01
C ALA A 436 -5.40 17.18 -45.76
N LEU A 437 -5.77 16.03 -45.20
CA LEU A 437 -6.58 15.94 -43.99
C LEU A 437 -5.83 16.46 -42.76
N GLU A 438 -4.54 16.09 -42.60
CA GLU A 438 -3.67 16.59 -41.53
C GLU A 438 -3.54 18.11 -41.56
N LYS A 439 -3.44 18.71 -42.75
CA LYS A 439 -3.44 20.17 -42.91
C LYS A 439 -4.77 20.78 -42.49
N GLU A 440 -5.89 20.19 -42.90
CA GLU A 440 -7.23 20.67 -42.51
C GLU A 440 -7.43 20.61 -40.99
N MET A 441 -7.03 19.50 -40.36
CA MET A 441 -7.03 19.33 -38.89
C MET A 441 -6.24 20.43 -38.19
N LEU A 442 -5.05 20.74 -38.70
CA LEU A 442 -4.19 21.76 -38.12
C LEU A 442 -4.81 23.16 -38.20
N GLU A 443 -5.43 23.51 -39.33
CA GLU A 443 -6.11 24.79 -39.51
C GLU A 443 -7.34 24.93 -38.61
N ILE A 444 -8.09 23.83 -38.39
CA ILE A 444 -9.18 23.80 -37.42
C ILE A 444 -8.66 24.12 -36.01
N CYS A 445 -7.55 23.50 -35.60
CA CYS A 445 -6.96 23.76 -34.29
C CYS A 445 -6.48 25.21 -34.14
N LYS A 446 -5.76 25.75 -35.13
CA LYS A 446 -5.32 27.16 -35.13
C LYS A 446 -6.48 28.14 -35.02
N LYS A 447 -7.59 27.87 -35.72
CA LYS A 447 -8.79 28.72 -35.67
C LYS A 447 -9.51 28.63 -34.33
N LYS A 448 -9.60 27.42 -33.76
CA LYS A 448 -10.37 27.17 -32.53
C LYS A 448 -9.61 27.58 -31.27
N PHE A 449 -8.29 27.40 -31.25
CA PHE A 449 -7.42 27.61 -30.10
C PHE A 449 -6.32 28.62 -30.46
N SER A 450 -6.74 29.85 -30.75
CA SER A 450 -5.87 30.90 -31.31
C SER A 450 -4.76 31.40 -30.39
N ASN A 451 -4.81 31.09 -29.09
CA ASN A 451 -3.77 31.46 -28.13
C ASN A 451 -2.56 30.51 -28.16
N ASP A 452 -2.72 29.33 -28.75
CA ASP A 452 -1.69 28.31 -28.83
C ASP A 452 -1.11 28.23 -30.24
N THR A 453 0.17 27.88 -30.32
CA THR A 453 0.83 27.61 -31.60
C THR A 453 0.72 26.13 -31.91
N TRP A 454 0.07 25.75 -33.01
CA TRP A 454 -0.08 24.37 -33.44
C TRP A 454 0.88 24.03 -34.57
N TYR A 455 1.58 22.90 -34.47
CA TYR A 455 2.67 22.56 -35.40
C TYR A 455 2.33 21.43 -36.37
N LYS A 456 1.75 20.33 -35.88
CA LYS A 456 1.58 19.11 -36.67
C LYS A 456 0.36 18.33 -36.22
N ALA A 457 -0.35 17.73 -37.18
CA ALA A 457 -1.36 16.72 -36.91
C ALA A 457 -0.86 15.36 -37.41
N VAL A 458 -0.99 14.33 -36.57
CA VAL A 458 -0.71 12.93 -36.93
C VAL A 458 -1.95 12.11 -36.70
N ILE A 459 -2.50 11.51 -37.75
CA ILE A 459 -3.70 10.69 -37.64
C ILE A 459 -3.34 9.36 -36.98
N VAL A 460 -3.85 9.12 -35.78
CA VAL A 460 -3.54 7.91 -34.99
C VAL A 460 -4.53 6.79 -35.25
N SER A 461 -5.73 7.11 -35.73
CA SER A 461 -6.69 6.13 -36.24
C SER A 461 -6.16 5.44 -37.49
N LYS A 462 -6.38 4.12 -37.61
CA LYS A 462 -6.06 3.35 -38.83
C LYS A 462 -7.09 3.56 -39.95
N ASP A 463 -8.31 3.90 -39.58
CA ASP A 463 -9.43 4.18 -40.48
C ASP A 463 -10.45 5.09 -39.77
N TRP A 464 -11.43 5.58 -40.52
CA TRP A 464 -12.58 6.30 -39.99
C TRP A 464 -13.51 5.40 -39.18
N THR A 465 -14.02 5.91 -38.07
CA THR A 465 -15.04 5.24 -37.26
C THR A 465 -16.42 5.80 -37.60
N THR A 466 -17.30 4.96 -38.16
CA THR A 466 -18.67 5.37 -38.50
C THR A 466 -19.50 5.55 -37.22
N GLN A 467 -20.11 6.72 -37.09
CA GLN A 467 -21.00 7.07 -35.99
C GLN A 467 -22.43 6.73 -36.40
N LYS A 468 -23.14 6.00 -35.53
CA LYS A 468 -24.54 5.64 -35.74
C LYS A 468 -25.38 6.10 -34.57
N ASN A 469 -26.63 6.42 -34.83
CA ASN A 469 -27.61 6.62 -33.79
C ASN A 469 -27.89 5.28 -33.10
N ASN A 470 -27.72 5.22 -31.77
CA ASN A 470 -27.83 3.97 -31.01
C ASN A 470 -29.25 3.36 -31.03
N LEU A 471 -30.30 4.15 -31.28
CA LEU A 471 -31.68 3.68 -31.28
C LEU A 471 -32.15 3.23 -32.66
N THR A 472 -31.79 3.98 -33.71
CA THR A 472 -32.31 3.77 -35.08
C THR A 472 -31.31 3.08 -36.00
N GLY A 473 -30.04 3.01 -35.62
CA GLY A 473 -28.96 2.51 -36.48
C GLY A 473 -28.59 3.44 -37.64
N ALA A 474 -29.26 4.60 -37.77
CA ALA A 474 -28.99 5.58 -38.82
C ALA A 474 -27.56 6.11 -38.72
N ILE A 475 -26.86 6.21 -39.86
CA ILE A 475 -25.51 6.77 -39.93
C ILE A 475 -25.59 8.29 -39.72
N LEU A 476 -24.85 8.79 -38.74
CA LEU A 476 -24.78 10.22 -38.40
C LEU A 476 -23.56 10.89 -39.06
N GLY A 477 -22.47 10.15 -39.18
CA GLY A 477 -21.21 10.67 -39.70
C GLY A 477 -20.09 9.68 -39.50
N ARG A 478 -18.87 10.17 -39.59
CA ARG A 478 -17.66 9.41 -39.29
C ARG A 478 -16.66 10.28 -38.56
N GLU A 479 -15.83 9.68 -37.73
CA GLU A 479 -14.80 10.37 -36.98
C GLU A 479 -13.42 9.74 -37.15
N VAL A 480 -12.41 10.54 -36.86
CA VAL A 480 -11.01 10.15 -36.91
C VAL A 480 -10.27 10.83 -35.75
N LEU A 481 -9.38 10.10 -35.09
CA LEU A 481 -8.56 10.60 -34.00
C LEU A 481 -7.18 11.00 -34.53
N ALA A 482 -6.70 12.18 -34.15
CA ALA A 482 -5.34 12.63 -34.44
C ALA A 482 -4.65 13.13 -33.17
N ALA A 483 -3.34 12.91 -33.06
CA ALA A 483 -2.50 13.62 -32.11
C ALA A 483 -2.04 14.93 -32.77
N VAL A 484 -2.39 16.07 -32.19
CA VAL A 484 -2.03 17.39 -32.71
C VAL A 484 -1.07 18.06 -31.73
N THR A 485 0.13 18.42 -32.21
CA THR A 485 1.17 19.03 -31.40
C THR A 485 0.99 20.55 -31.27
N TYR A 486 1.34 21.07 -30.10
CA TYR A 486 1.18 22.47 -29.75
C TYR A 486 2.32 23.00 -28.89
N LYS A 487 2.42 24.33 -28.85
CA LYS A 487 3.08 25.13 -27.81
C LYS A 487 2.04 26.09 -27.27
N ASN A 488 1.73 25.98 -25.99
CA ASN A 488 0.71 26.82 -25.38
C ASN A 488 1.22 28.24 -25.17
N PHE A 489 0.31 29.15 -24.82
CA PHE A 489 0.67 30.53 -24.50
C PHE A 489 1.73 30.66 -23.38
N GLY A 490 1.75 29.71 -22.44
CA GLY A 490 2.76 29.62 -21.36
C GLY A 490 4.13 29.13 -21.81
N GLY A 491 4.29 28.78 -23.09
CA GLY A 491 5.53 28.30 -23.67
C GLY A 491 5.79 26.80 -23.50
N GLU A 492 4.88 26.07 -22.86
CA GLU A 492 4.96 24.62 -22.71
C GLU A 492 4.53 23.90 -23.98
N CYS A 493 5.21 22.79 -24.29
CA CYS A 493 4.99 22.01 -25.49
C CYS A 493 4.35 20.65 -25.20
N GLY A 494 3.56 20.15 -26.14
CA GLY A 494 2.84 18.89 -25.98
C GLY A 494 2.14 18.45 -27.26
N PHE A 495 1.37 17.37 -27.12
CA PHE A 495 0.32 17.02 -28.06
C PHE A 495 -0.97 16.73 -27.32
N GLU A 496 -2.08 16.90 -28.02
CA GLU A 496 -3.42 16.55 -27.56
C GLU A 496 -4.08 15.61 -28.57
N TYR A 497 -4.80 14.60 -28.08
CA TYR A 497 -5.64 13.78 -28.93
C TYR A 497 -6.93 14.54 -29.27
N ILE A 498 -7.18 14.78 -30.55
CA ILE A 498 -8.34 15.52 -31.02
C ILE A 498 -9.13 14.62 -31.97
N THR A 499 -10.42 14.49 -31.71
CA THR A 499 -11.35 13.81 -32.58
C THR A 499 -11.94 14.82 -33.57
N PHE A 500 -11.82 14.50 -34.84
CA PHE A 500 -12.41 15.24 -35.94
C PHE A 500 -13.52 14.41 -36.59
N GLU A 501 -14.53 15.07 -37.14
CA GLU A 501 -15.67 14.39 -37.73
C GLU A 501 -16.14 14.99 -39.06
N GLN A 502 -16.82 14.15 -39.84
CA GLN A 502 -17.52 14.50 -41.06
C GLN A 502 -18.95 13.98 -40.97
N GLU A 503 -19.93 14.85 -41.20
CA GLU A 503 -21.35 14.51 -41.18
C GLU A 503 -21.72 13.62 -42.37
N TYR A 504 -22.67 12.71 -42.17
CA TYR A 504 -23.22 11.89 -43.24
C TYR A 504 -24.23 12.68 -44.07
N THR A 505 -24.05 12.72 -45.39
CA THR A 505 -24.90 13.49 -46.30
C THR A 505 -25.88 12.62 -47.09
N GLY A 506 -26.02 11.35 -46.73
CA GLY A 506 -26.86 10.39 -47.45
C GLY A 506 -26.14 9.65 -48.58
N ALA A 507 -26.77 8.59 -49.09
CA ALA A 507 -26.29 7.78 -50.23
C ALA A 507 -24.83 7.30 -50.13
N GLY A 508 -24.37 6.95 -48.92
CA GLY A 508 -22.99 6.49 -48.69
C GLY A 508 -21.94 7.60 -48.71
N LYS A 509 -22.34 8.87 -48.74
CA LYS A 509 -21.44 10.03 -48.82
C LYS A 509 -21.31 10.76 -47.48
N TYR A 510 -20.16 11.38 -47.28
CA TYR A 510 -19.85 12.23 -46.13
C TYR A 510 -19.53 13.64 -46.59
N SER A 511 -19.74 14.61 -45.71
CA SER A 511 -19.38 16.01 -45.95
C SER A 511 -17.89 16.14 -46.23
N ASN A 512 -17.56 17.02 -47.17
CA ASN A 512 -16.17 17.40 -47.45
C ASN A 512 -15.62 18.38 -46.38
N THR A 513 -16.43 18.81 -45.43
CA THR A 513 -16.00 19.69 -44.34
C THR A 513 -15.64 18.86 -43.11
N LEU A 514 -14.39 18.94 -42.68
CA LEU A 514 -13.97 18.41 -41.40
C LEU A 514 -14.37 19.36 -40.27
N ARG A 515 -14.81 18.80 -39.15
CA ARG A 515 -15.18 19.55 -37.94
C ARG A 515 -14.40 19.05 -36.73
N PHE A 516 -14.09 19.96 -35.82
CA PHE A 516 -13.68 19.59 -34.47
C PHE A 516 -14.88 18.98 -33.74
N ARG A 517 -14.71 17.78 -33.18
CA ARG A 517 -15.73 17.15 -32.34
C ARG A 517 -15.38 17.31 -30.86
N SER A 518 -14.22 16.79 -30.46
CA SER A 518 -13.83 16.72 -29.06
C SER A 518 -12.32 16.69 -28.90
N SER A 519 -11.87 17.13 -27.74
CA SER A 519 -10.50 16.98 -27.25
C SER A 519 -10.44 15.86 -26.22
N GLY A 520 -9.36 15.10 -26.23
CA GLY A 520 -9.05 14.02 -25.29
C GLY A 520 -7.81 14.33 -24.47
N GLY A 521 -7.24 13.29 -23.84
CA GLY A 521 -5.97 13.42 -23.12
C GLY A 521 -4.82 13.85 -24.03
N GLY A 522 -3.70 14.20 -23.41
CA GLY A 522 -2.47 14.58 -24.10
C GLY A 522 -1.23 14.25 -23.29
N SER A 523 -0.08 14.67 -23.77
CA SER A 523 1.16 14.61 -23.00
C SER A 523 2.03 15.82 -23.29
N ARG A 524 2.62 16.36 -22.22
CA ARG A 524 3.69 17.35 -22.33
C ARG A 524 4.94 16.69 -22.88
N MET A 525 5.70 17.42 -23.68
CA MET A 525 6.92 16.93 -24.30
C MET A 525 7.93 18.07 -24.50
N SER A 526 9.16 17.73 -24.85
CA SER A 526 10.15 18.72 -25.27
C SER A 526 9.65 19.50 -26.49
N CYS A 527 9.87 20.81 -26.52
CA CYS A 527 9.57 21.65 -27.68
C CYS A 527 10.38 21.25 -28.93
N ASP A 528 11.46 20.50 -28.78
CA ASP A 528 12.20 19.95 -29.92
C ASP A 528 11.44 18.82 -30.62
N ASN A 529 10.50 18.18 -29.90
CA ASN A 529 9.76 17.01 -30.38
C ASN A 529 8.41 17.37 -31.03
N VAL A 530 7.96 18.63 -31.02
CA VAL A 530 6.61 19.00 -31.52
C VAL A 530 6.50 19.08 -33.04
N LYS A 531 7.59 18.94 -33.79
CA LYS A 531 7.66 19.15 -35.24
C LYS A 531 7.60 17.86 -36.07
#